data_AF-A0A933DNF7-F1
#
_entry.id   AF-A0A933DNF7-F1
#
_cell.length_a   1.000
_cell.length_b   1.000
_cell.length_c   1.000
_cell.angle_alpha   90.00
_cell.angle_beta   90.00
_cell.angle_gamma   90.00
#
_symmetry.space_group_name_H-M   'P 1'
#
loop_
_entity.id
_entity.type
_entity.pdbx_description
1 polymer ?
#
loop_
_entity_poly.entity_id
_entity_poly.type
_entity_poly.pdbx_seq_one_letter_code
_entity_poly.pdbx_strand_id
1 'polypeptide(L)'
;MRHLLIGVYNDSFLDSYWVGVHFAAGLIAGFAVNQYLCKWRGVFTARSYWRIGFVMLLAWEYFELSLRYIQQFNLRLEEYLQVLIPNSFFEWESTTNIVSDLLFGSLGLLLVYWYLTSDQEK
;
A
#
# COMPACT_ATOMS: atom_id res chain seq x y z
N MET A 1 -7.65 37.14 14.27
CA MET A 1 -6.38 37.42 13.56
C MET A 1 -5.33 36.45 14.07
N ARG A 2 -4.49 35.97 13.14
CA ARG A 2 -3.51 34.88 13.27
C ARG A 2 -2.55 35.07 14.44
N HIS A 3 -2.40 34.02 15.26
CA HIS A 3 -1.11 33.40 15.56
C HIS A 3 -1.40 31.89 15.72
N LEU A 4 -1.15 31.11 14.66
CA LEU A 4 0.10 30.39 14.37
C LEU A 4 0.14 29.03 15.09
N LEU A 5 0.16 27.96 14.29
CA LEU A 5 0.44 26.56 14.64
C LEU A 5 -0.66 25.79 15.41
N ILE A 6 -1.90 25.86 14.94
CA ILE A 6 -2.92 24.85 15.26
C ILE A 6 -3.03 23.88 14.08
N GLY A 7 -1.96 23.10 13.88
CA GLY A 7 -1.87 22.05 12.86
C GLY A 7 -1.14 20.81 13.35
N VAL A 8 -0.84 20.76 14.65
CA VAL A 8 -0.19 19.65 15.34
C VAL A 8 -0.97 19.40 16.64
N TYR A 9 -2.29 19.23 16.52
CA TYR A 9 -3.01 18.50 17.56
C TYR A 9 -2.76 17.03 17.26
N ASN A 10 -1.79 16.44 17.98
CA ASN A 10 -1.73 15.08 18.54
C ASN A 10 -2.40 13.86 17.87
N ASP A 11 -2.78 13.93 16.61
CA ASP A 11 -2.98 12.75 15.76
C ASP A 11 -1.62 12.46 15.17
N SER A 12 -1.10 11.24 15.36
CA SER A 12 0.21 10.90 14.81
C SER A 12 0.20 11.23 13.31
N PHE A 13 1.33 11.64 12.74
CA PHE A 13 1.41 11.87 11.29
C PHE A 13 0.95 10.64 10.47
N LEU A 14 0.96 9.45 11.09
CA LEU A 14 0.46 8.19 10.55
C LEU A 14 -1.06 7.98 10.74
N ASP A 15 -1.72 8.79 11.58
CA ASP A 15 -3.14 8.63 11.95
C ASP A 15 -4.11 9.41 11.05
N SER A 16 -3.60 10.18 10.09
CA SER A 16 -4.47 10.81 9.10
C SER A 16 -4.68 9.87 7.92
N TYR A 17 -5.92 9.42 7.68
CA TYR A 17 -6.25 8.58 6.52
C TYR A 17 -5.83 9.21 5.19
N TRP A 18 -5.87 10.54 5.09
CA TRP A 18 -5.37 11.25 3.91
C TRP A 18 -3.88 11.00 3.69
N VAL A 19 -3.06 10.89 4.74
CA VAL A 19 -1.63 10.56 4.60
C VAL A 19 -1.48 9.16 4.02
N GLY A 20 -2.25 8.18 4.48
CA GLY A 20 -2.28 6.83 3.90
C GLY A 20 -2.64 6.84 2.42
N VAL A 21 -3.70 7.57 2.05
CA VAL A 21 -4.14 7.74 0.64
C VAL A 21 -3.06 8.41 -0.22
N HIS A 22 -2.45 9.50 0.24
CA HIS A 22 -1.40 10.20 -0.51
C HIS A 22 -0.14 9.33 -0.63
N PHE A 23 0.21 8.56 0.40
CA PHE A 23 1.34 7.66 0.38
C PHE A 23 1.12 6.51 -0.61
N ALA A 24 -0.04 5.85 -0.57
CA ALA A 24 -0.43 4.81 -1.52
C ALA A 24 -0.45 5.36 -2.96
N ALA A 25 -1.02 6.55 -3.18
CA ALA A 25 -1.01 7.21 -4.49
C ALA A 25 0.42 7.48 -4.98
N GLY A 26 1.31 7.95 -4.10
CA GLY A 26 2.72 8.16 -4.40
C GLY A 26 3.45 6.86 -4.77
N LEU A 27 3.18 5.77 -4.05
CA LEU A 27 3.69 4.43 -4.36
C LEU A 27 3.24 3.96 -5.75
N ILE A 28 1.95 4.04 -6.04
CA ILE A 28 1.37 3.62 -7.33
C ILE A 28 1.89 4.49 -8.49
N ALA A 29 1.98 5.81 -8.30
CA ALA A 29 2.50 6.72 -9.32
C ALA A 29 3.99 6.48 -9.59
N GLY A 30 4.81 6.38 -8.54
CA GLY A 30 6.23 6.08 -8.65
C GLY A 30 6.48 4.71 -9.29
N PHE A 31 5.64 3.73 -8.96
CA PHE A 31 5.64 2.43 -9.61
C PHE A 31 5.36 2.52 -11.12
N ALA A 32 4.31 3.23 -11.52
CA ALA A 32 3.95 3.39 -12.94
C ALA A 32 5.07 4.08 -13.74
N VAL A 33 5.70 5.11 -13.17
CA VAL A 33 6.87 5.78 -13.78
C VAL A 33 8.04 4.80 -13.91
N ASN A 34 8.35 4.03 -12.86
CA ASN A 34 9.42 3.04 -12.91
C ASN A 34 9.17 1.96 -13.98
N GLN A 35 7.93 1.47 -14.11
CA GLN A 35 7.54 0.53 -15.17
C GLN A 35 7.73 1.11 -16.56
N TYR A 36 7.27 2.35 -16.77
CA TYR A 36 7.44 3.05 -18.05
C TYR A 36 8.92 3.17 -18.42
N LEU A 37 9.78 3.54 -17.46
CA LEU A 37 11.22 3.66 -17.67
C LEU A 37 11.90 2.31 -17.92
N CYS A 38 11.54 1.27 -17.17
CA CYS A 38 12.05 -0.10 -17.37
C CYS A 38 11.69 -0.64 -18.76
N LYS A 39 10.44 -0.44 -19.20
CA LYS A 39 9.97 -0.83 -20.54
C LYS A 39 10.73 -0.08 -21.63
N TRP A 40 10.91 1.24 -21.47
CA TRP A 40 11.63 2.07 -22.44
C TRP A 40 13.10 1.67 -22.57
N ARG A 41 13.74 1.27 -21.47
CA ARG A 41 15.14 0.82 -21.46
C ARG A 41 15.33 -0.67 -21.81
N GLY A 42 14.25 -1.44 -21.94
CA GLY A 42 14.32 -2.89 -22.15
C GLY A 42 14.91 -3.68 -20.97
N VAL A 43 14.96 -3.08 -19.77
CA VAL A 43 15.60 -3.68 -18.58
C VAL A 43 14.51 -4.14 -17.62
N PHE A 44 13.90 -5.29 -17.93
CA PHE A 44 13.08 -6.01 -16.97
C PHE A 44 13.91 -7.13 -16.35
N THR A 45 14.20 -7.01 -15.05
CA THR A 45 15.02 -7.98 -14.32
C THR A 45 14.19 -8.66 -13.24
N ALA A 46 14.62 -9.83 -12.75
CA ALA A 46 14.00 -10.47 -11.59
C ALA A 46 13.94 -9.52 -10.38
N ARG A 47 14.94 -8.63 -10.20
CA ARG A 47 14.92 -7.60 -9.16
C ARG A 47 13.79 -6.59 -9.35
N SER A 48 13.40 -6.30 -10.59
CA SER A 48 12.24 -5.45 -10.88
C SER A 48 10.96 -6.12 -10.39
N TYR A 49 10.80 -7.43 -10.59
CA TYR A 49 9.62 -8.19 -10.13
C TYR A 49 9.43 -8.13 -8.60
N TRP A 50 10.49 -8.39 -7.83
CA TRP A 50 10.47 -8.30 -6.37
C TRP A 50 10.02 -6.91 -5.88
N ARG A 51 10.62 -5.85 -6.44
CA ARG A 51 10.29 -4.47 -6.09
C ARG A 51 8.84 -4.13 -6.43
N ILE A 52 8.37 -4.63 -7.58
CA ILE A 52 7.01 -4.41 -8.06
C ILE A 52 6.01 -5.00 -7.08
N GLY A 53 6.18 -6.29 -6.76
CA GLY A 53 5.31 -6.99 -5.83
C GLY A 53 5.28 -6.31 -4.47
N PHE A 54 6.44 -5.91 -3.95
CA PHE A 54 6.50 -5.26 -2.63
C PHE A 54 5.78 -3.91 -2.60
N VAL A 55 5.91 -3.10 -3.67
CA VAL A 55 5.18 -1.82 -3.76
C VAL A 55 3.67 -2.04 -3.87
N MET A 56 3.23 -3.05 -4.62
CA MET A 56 1.82 -3.42 -4.69
C MET A 56 1.28 -3.87 -3.33
N LEU A 57 2.08 -4.65 -2.60
CA LEU A 57 1.73 -5.14 -1.26
C LEU A 57 1.58 -3.98 -0.27
N LEU A 58 2.55 -3.06 -0.24
CA LEU A 58 2.43 -1.85 0.57
C LEU A 58 1.20 -1.01 0.19
N ALA A 59 0.96 -0.80 -1.10
CA ALA A 59 -0.19 -0.02 -1.55
C ALA A 59 -1.52 -0.64 -1.10
N TRP A 60 -1.59 -1.98 -1.06
CA TRP A 60 -2.74 -2.72 -0.55
C TRP A 60 -2.98 -2.49 0.95
N GLU A 61 -1.97 -2.68 1.78
CA GLU A 61 -2.08 -2.47 3.24
C GLU A 61 -2.52 -1.05 3.59
N TYR A 62 -1.97 -0.05 2.89
CA TYR A 62 -2.37 1.35 3.10
C TYR A 62 -3.79 1.64 2.63
N PHE A 63 -4.26 0.93 1.60
CA PHE A 63 -5.65 1.03 1.16
C PHE A 63 -6.59 0.47 2.22
N GLU A 64 -6.32 -0.72 2.77
CA GLU A 64 -7.11 -1.32 3.86
C GLU A 64 -7.10 -0.45 5.12
N LEU A 65 -5.94 0.08 5.51
CA LEU A 65 -5.84 1.03 6.62
C LEU A 65 -6.74 2.25 6.39
N SER A 66 -6.77 2.78 5.16
CA SER A 66 -7.62 3.92 4.80
C SER A 66 -9.11 3.59 4.91
N LEU A 67 -9.53 2.40 4.48
CA LEU A 67 -10.92 1.95 4.61
C LEU A 67 -11.35 1.86 6.09
N ARG A 68 -10.47 1.39 6.98
CA ARG A 68 -10.77 1.31 8.42
C ARG A 68 -10.89 2.69 9.07
N TYR A 69 -10.01 3.61 8.71
CA TYR A 69 -10.16 5.00 9.16
C TYR A 69 -11.48 5.61 8.69
N ILE A 70 -11.90 5.32 7.46
CA ILE A 70 -13.19 5.80 6.94
C ILE A 70 -14.34 5.20 7.74
N GLN A 71 -14.32 3.90 8.04
CA GLN A 71 -15.32 3.26 8.89
C GLN A 71 -15.36 3.87 10.31
N GLN A 72 -14.22 4.20 10.90
CA GLN A 72 -14.16 4.76 12.25
C GLN A 72 -14.61 6.24 12.33
N PHE A 73 -14.29 7.04 11.31
CA PHE A 73 -14.42 8.51 11.41
C PHE A 73 -15.36 9.14 10.36
N ASN A 74 -15.83 8.39 9.35
CA ASN A 74 -16.65 8.92 8.25
C ASN A 74 -17.68 7.89 7.73
N LEU A 75 -18.66 7.56 8.57
CA LEU A 75 -19.75 6.60 8.30
C LEU A 75 -20.49 6.89 6.98
N ARG A 76 -20.68 8.16 6.63
CA ARG A 76 -21.35 8.53 5.37
C ARG A 76 -20.55 8.08 4.16
N LEU A 77 -19.22 8.26 4.19
CA LEU A 77 -18.35 7.81 3.11
C LEU A 77 -18.25 6.28 3.07
N GLU A 78 -18.25 5.61 4.22
CA GLU A 78 -18.34 4.15 4.32
C GLU A 78 -19.57 3.60 3.60
N GLU A 79 -20.77 4.13 3.90
CA GLU A 79 -22.02 3.72 3.25
C GLU A 79 -21.95 3.83 1.71
N TYR A 80 -21.33 4.90 1.20
CA TYR A 80 -21.11 5.05 -0.24
C TYR A 80 -20.12 4.02 -0.79
N LEU A 81 -19.04 3.72 -0.06
CA LEU A 81 -18.02 2.76 -0.50
C LEU A 81 -18.52 1.31 -0.45
N GLN A 82 -19.39 0.95 0.50
CA GLN A 82 -20.01 -0.38 0.59
C GLN A 82 -20.92 -0.72 -0.61
N VAL A 83 -21.37 0.29 -1.37
CA VAL A 83 -22.08 0.08 -2.65
C VAL A 83 -21.14 -0.39 -3.75
N LEU A 84 -19.85 -0.04 -3.66
CA LEU A 84 -18.83 -0.28 -4.69
C LEU A 84 -17.88 -1.42 -4.34
N ILE A 85 -17.64 -1.66 -3.05
CA ILE A 85 -16.65 -2.59 -2.53
C ILE A 85 -17.38 -3.63 -1.66
N PRO A 86 -17.07 -4.94 -1.79
CA PRO A 86 -17.69 -5.96 -0.95
C PRO A 86 -17.50 -5.68 0.55
N ASN A 87 -18.54 -5.94 1.34
CA ASN A 87 -18.52 -5.67 2.79
C ASN A 87 -17.38 -6.40 3.54
N SER A 88 -16.88 -7.52 3.00
CA SER A 88 -15.75 -8.26 3.57
C SER A 88 -14.46 -7.43 3.66
N PHE A 89 -14.31 -6.38 2.85
CA PHE A 89 -13.18 -5.45 2.88
C PHE A 89 -13.21 -4.48 4.08
N PHE A 90 -14.36 -4.40 4.76
CA PHE A 90 -14.54 -3.58 5.96
C PHE A 90 -14.57 -4.45 7.24
N GLU A 91 -14.32 -5.76 7.11
CA GLU A 91 -14.23 -6.64 8.27
C GLU A 91 -12.99 -6.32 9.10
N TRP A 92 -13.09 -6.57 10.40
CA TRP A 92 -12.07 -6.18 11.36
C TRP A 92 -10.81 -6.99 11.15
N GLU A 93 -9.76 -6.30 10.75
CA GLU A 93 -8.44 -6.88 10.58
C GLU A 93 -7.51 -6.20 11.61
N SER A 94 -6.60 -6.94 12.21
CA SER A 94 -5.77 -6.43 13.31
C SER A 94 -4.49 -5.78 12.80
N THR A 95 -3.82 -4.93 13.59
CA THR A 95 -2.45 -4.48 13.24
C THR A 95 -1.48 -5.65 13.11
N THR A 96 -1.75 -6.75 13.83
CA THR A 96 -1.00 -8.01 13.69
C THR A 96 -1.21 -8.62 12.31
N ASN A 97 -2.41 -8.53 11.73
CA ASN A 97 -2.68 -9.01 10.38
C ASN A 97 -1.89 -8.19 9.35
N ILE A 98 -1.96 -6.86 9.38
CA ILE A 98 -1.18 -5.98 8.48
C ILE A 98 0.32 -6.32 8.49
N VAL A 99 0.89 -6.49 9.70
CA VAL A 99 2.31 -6.86 9.84
C VAL A 99 2.58 -8.28 9.35
N SER A 100 1.68 -9.23 9.63
CA SER A 100 1.77 -10.60 9.14
C SER A 100 1.66 -10.67 7.62
N ASP A 101 0.77 -9.90 6.99
CA ASP A 101 0.54 -9.88 5.55
C ASP A 101 1.72 -9.24 4.83
N LEU A 102 2.29 -8.17 5.38
CA LEU A 102 3.57 -7.63 4.92
C LEU A 102 4.72 -8.65 5.02
N LEU A 103 4.82 -9.38 6.14
CA LEU A 103 5.87 -10.37 6.36
C LEU A 103 5.73 -11.58 5.43
N PHE A 104 4.56 -12.20 5.36
CA PHE A 104 4.30 -13.37 4.53
C PHE A 104 4.29 -13.01 3.04
N GLY A 105 3.72 -11.86 2.69
CA GLY A 105 3.75 -11.30 1.35
C GLY A 105 5.17 -11.03 0.87
N SER A 106 6.00 -10.39 1.70
CA SER A 106 7.42 -10.22 1.42
C SER A 106 8.17 -11.54 1.37
N LEU A 107 7.87 -12.52 2.23
CA LEU A 107 8.52 -13.83 2.14
C LEU A 107 8.19 -14.55 0.82
N GLY A 108 6.92 -14.54 0.41
CA GLY A 108 6.47 -15.17 -0.84
C GLY A 108 7.13 -14.55 -2.07
N LEU A 109 7.23 -13.21 -2.11
CA LEU A 109 7.92 -12.51 -3.19
C LEU A 109 9.42 -12.94 -3.27
N LEU A 110 10.05 -13.33 -2.15
CA LEU A 110 11.49 -13.52 -2.04
C LEU A 110 11.84 -14.90 -2.55
N LEU A 111 10.99 -15.87 -2.19
CA LEU A 111 11.03 -17.22 -2.73
C LEU A 111 10.85 -17.21 -4.26
N VAL A 112 9.90 -16.42 -4.77
CA VAL A 112 9.72 -16.26 -6.23
C VAL A 112 10.93 -15.58 -6.86
N TYR A 113 11.48 -14.54 -6.24
CA TYR A 113 12.70 -13.90 -6.71
C TYR A 113 13.85 -14.91 -6.83
N TRP A 114 14.11 -15.69 -5.77
CA TRP A 114 15.14 -16.72 -5.77
C TRP A 114 14.92 -17.77 -6.85
N TYR A 115 13.71 -18.28 -6.97
CA TYR A 115 13.32 -19.24 -8.02
C TYR A 115 13.66 -18.71 -9.43
N LEU A 116 13.23 -17.48 -9.73
CA LEU A 116 13.47 -16.85 -11.03
C LEU A 116 14.95 -16.57 -11.30
N THR A 117 15.75 -16.31 -10.26
CA THR A 117 17.21 -16.09 -10.42
C THR A 117 18.02 -17.38 -10.46
N SER A 118 17.59 -18.45 -9.77
CA SER A 118 18.30 -19.73 -9.76
C SER A 118 18.25 -20.46 -11.10
N ASP A 119 17.21 -20.22 -11.90
CA ASP A 119 17.09 -20.78 -13.25
C ASP A 119 17.95 -20.04 -14.29
N GLN A 120 18.51 -18.86 -13.97
CA GLN A 120 19.41 -18.11 -14.87
C GLN A 120 20.89 -18.47 -14.68
N GLU A 121 21.23 -19.29 -13.68
CA GLU A 121 22.60 -19.76 -13.41
C GLU A 121 22.91 -21.17 -13.97
N LYS A 122 22.01 -21.75 -14.78
CA LYS A 122 22.21 -23.02 -15.51
C LYS A 122 22.42 -22.77 -17.00
#